data_AF-A0A2T5IXI3-F1
#
_entry.id   AF-A0A2T5IXI3-F1
#
_cell.length_a   1.000
_cell.length_b   1.000
_cell.length_c   1.000
_cell.angle_alpha   90.00
_cell.angle_beta   90.00
_cell.angle_gamma   90.00
#
_symmetry.space_group_name_H-M   'P 1'
#
loop_
_entity.id
_entity.type
_entity.pdbx_description
1 polymer ?
#
loop_
_entity_poly.entity_id
_entity_poly.type
_entity_poly.pdbx_seq_one_letter_code
_entity_poly.pdbx_strand_id
1 'polypeptide(L)' 'MKIKHMIISAYLVIGILTGIYGSIWGQYDYKGVAYNMGRGLFWPVVMFPSLGQVVALIVIVVFIAAITLFGKGK' A
#
# COMPACT_ATOMS: atom_id res chain seq x y z
N MET A 1 -0.79 17.04 20.51
CA MET A 1 -0.16 15.98 19.68
C MET A 1 0.80 16.62 18.68
N LYS A 2 1.95 16.00 18.37
CA LYS A 2 2.89 16.53 17.36
C LYS A 2 2.30 16.36 15.96
N ILE A 3 2.58 17.29 15.03
CA ILE A 3 2.06 17.28 13.64
C ILE A 3 2.28 15.92 12.94
N LYS A 4 3.45 15.30 13.13
CA LYS A 4 3.78 13.99 12.56
C LYS A 4 2.81 12.90 12.99
N HIS A 5 2.41 12.89 14.28
CA HIS A 5 1.49 11.89 14.80
C HIS A 5 0.10 12.09 14.23
N MET A 6 -0.35 13.35 14.10
CA MET A 6 -1.64 13.67 13.49
C MET A 6 -1.72 13.19 12.04
N ILE A 7 -0.67 13.39 11.25
CA ILE A 7 -0.61 12.92 9.86
C ILE A 7 -0.68 11.39 9.79
N ILE A 8 0.08 10.70 10.63
CA ILE A 8 0.07 9.22 10.68
C ILE A 8 -1.32 8.71 11.10
N SER A 9 -1.91 9.30 12.14
CA SER A 9 -3.25 8.93 12.59
C SER A 9 -4.31 9.17 11.52
N ALA A 10 -4.28 10.31 10.84
CA ALA A 10 -5.20 10.60 9.75
C ALA A 10 -5.05 9.58 8.60
N TYR A 11 -3.81 9.26 8.21
CA TYR A 11 -3.53 8.25 7.20
C TYR A 11 -4.10 6.88 7.57
N LEU A 12 -3.88 6.44 8.82
CA LEU A 12 -4.39 5.15 9.31
C LEU A 12 -5.91 5.12 9.39
N VAL A 13 -6.54 6.19 9.86
CA VAL A 13 -8.01 6.30 9.90
C VAL A 13 -8.60 6.17 8.50
N ILE A 14 -8.07 6.91 7.52
CA ILE A 14 -8.52 6.80 6.13
C ILE A 14 -8.31 5.38 5.59
N GLY A 15 -7.16 4.77 5.89
CA GLY A 15 -6.86 3.42 5.45
C GLY A 15 -7.79 2.36 6.05
N ILE A 16 -8.11 2.45 7.34
CA ILE A 16 -9.06 1.57 8.01
C ILE A 16 -10.46 1.75 7.42
N LEU A 17 -10.93 3.00 7.26
CA LEU A 17 -12.23 3.28 6.65
C LEU A 17 -12.32 2.73 5.23
N THR A 18 -11.26 2.92 4.43
CA THR A 18 -11.19 2.39 3.06
C THR A 18 -11.22 0.86 3.05
N GLY A 19 -10.49 0.22 3.97
CA GLY A 19 -10.49 -1.23 4.09
C GLY A 19 -11.88 -1.76 4.48
N ILE A 20 -12.53 -1.16 5.48
CA ILE A 20 -13.85 -1.58 5.95
C ILE A 20 -14.85 -1.41 4.81
N TYR A 21 -14.82 -0.25 4.16
CA TYR A 21 -15.66 0.03 3.01
C TYR A 21 -15.46 -1.01 1.90
N GLY A 22 -14.19 -1.30 1.55
CA GLY A 22 -13.85 -2.29 0.54
C GLY A 22 -14.26 -3.72 0.89
N SER A 23 -14.33 -4.05 2.18
CA SER A 23 -14.73 -5.38 2.64
C SER A 23 -16.24 -5.63 2.55
N ILE A 24 -17.06 -4.58 2.62
CA ILE A 24 -18.53 -4.71 2.67
C ILE A 24 -19.16 -4.31 1.33
N TRP A 25 -18.61 -3.29 0.66
CA TRP A 25 -19.20 -2.70 -0.55
C TRP A 25 -18.23 -2.62 -1.74
N GLY A 26 -16.97 -3.05 -1.55
CA GLY A 26 -15.95 -2.93 -2.58
C GLY A 26 -16.02 -4.03 -3.63
N GLN A 27 -15.35 -3.81 -4.77
CA GLN A 27 -15.20 -4.81 -5.84
C GLN A 27 -14.53 -6.13 -5.41
N TYR A 28 -13.94 -6.16 -4.22
CA TYR A 28 -13.25 -7.32 -3.66
C TYR A 28 -13.87 -7.75 -2.31
N ASP A 29 -15.15 -7.45 -2.10
CA ASP A 29 -15.95 -7.89 -0.96
C ASP A 29 -15.95 -9.42 -0.77
N TYR A 30 -15.89 -10.18 -1.86
CA TYR A 30 -15.75 -11.64 -1.85
C TYR A 30 -14.40 -12.12 -1.31
N LYS A 31 -13.42 -11.23 -1.13
CA LYS A 31 -12.11 -11.55 -0.53
C LYS A 31 -12.14 -11.27 0.98
N GLY A 32 -11.35 -12.04 1.71
CA GLY A 32 -11.28 -11.92 3.17
C GLY A 32 -10.89 -10.51 3.65
N VAL A 33 -11.34 -10.15 4.85
CA VAL A 33 -11.14 -8.84 5.48
C VAL A 33 -9.67 -8.41 5.51
N ALA A 34 -8.74 -9.35 5.74
CA ALA A 34 -7.30 -9.07 5.73
C ALA A 34 -6.80 -8.54 4.38
N TYR A 35 -7.32 -9.05 3.26
CA TYR A 35 -6.98 -8.57 1.92
C TYR A 35 -7.43 -7.12 1.72
N ASN A 36 -8.67 -6.82 2.08
CA ASN A 36 -9.23 -5.47 1.96
C ASN A 36 -8.59 -4.49 2.96
N MET A 37 -8.19 -4.92 4.16
CA MET A 37 -7.40 -4.09 5.08
C MET A 37 -6.01 -3.78 4.52
N GLY A 38 -5.35 -4.76 3.90
CA GLY A 38 -4.10 -4.52 3.20
C GLY A 38 -4.25 -3.45 2.12
N ARG A 39 -5.30 -3.56 1.29
CA ARG A 39 -5.62 -2.54 0.28
C ARG A 39 -5.97 -1.19 0.91
N GLY A 40 -6.66 -1.16 2.05
CA GLY A 40 -6.95 0.05 2.81
C GLY A 40 -5.68 0.72 3.34
N LEU A 41 -4.72 -0.04 3.86
CA LEU A 41 -3.44 0.53 4.33
C LEU A 41 -2.64 1.19 3.19
N PHE A 42 -2.80 0.69 1.97
CA PHE A 42 -2.22 1.26 0.75
C PHE A 42 -3.26 2.04 -0.08
N TRP A 43 -4.27 2.64 0.57
CA TRP A 43 -5.39 3.30 -0.12
C TRP A 43 -4.99 4.31 -1.21
N PRO A 44 -3.92 5.14 -1.08
CA PRO A 44 -3.59 6.08 -2.15
C PRO A 44 -3.15 5.35 -3.42
N VAL A 45 -2.35 4.30 -3.26
CA VAL A 45 -1.84 3.48 -4.36
C VAL A 45 -2.99 2.77 -5.07
N VAL A 46 -3.99 2.34 -4.30
CA VAL A 46 -5.20 1.68 -4.80
C VAL A 46 -6.13 2.65 -5.53
N MET A 47 -6.28 3.89 -5.05
CA MET A 47 -7.15 4.90 -5.63
C MET A 47 -6.55 5.57 -6.88
N PHE A 48 -5.21 5.70 -6.95
CA PHE A 48 -4.51 6.38 -8.04
C PHE A 48 -3.64 5.38 -8.83
N PRO A 49 -4.13 4.85 -9.97
CA PRO A 49 -3.40 3.85 -10.74
C PRO A 49 -1.99 4.27 -11.16
N SER A 50 -1.79 5.55 -11.49
CA SER A 50 -0.48 6.12 -11.82
C SER A 50 0.50 6.04 -10.65
N LEU A 51 0.05 6.28 -9.42
CA LEU A 51 0.88 6.13 -8.22
C LEU A 51 1.26 4.66 -8.01
N GLY A 52 0.33 3.74 -8.25
CA GLY A 52 0.58 2.29 -8.26
C GLY A 52 1.69 1.88 -9.21
N GLN A 53 1.66 2.39 -10.44
CA GLN A 53 2.68 2.12 -11.45
C GLN A 53 4.06 2.67 -11.03
N VAL A 54 4.11 3.89 -10.49
CA VAL A 54 5.36 4.49 -10.01
C VAL A 54 5.95 3.70 -8.84
N VAL A 55 5.15 3.33 -7.84
CA VAL A 55 5.61 2.52 -6.71
C VAL A 55 6.11 1.16 -7.19
N ALA A 56 5.39 0.50 -8.10
CA ALA A 56 5.83 -0.78 -8.67
C ALA A 56 7.18 -0.67 -9.39
N LEU A 57 7.36 0.37 -10.21
CA LEU A 57 8.63 0.63 -10.88
C LEU A 57 9.77 0.84 -9.89
N ILE A 58 9.56 1.65 -8.84
CA ILE A 58 10.56 1.88 -7.80
C ILE A 58 10.96 0.56 -7.13
N VAL A 59 9.98 -0.26 -6.75
CA VAL A 59 10.24 -1.57 -6.12
C VAL A 59 11.07 -2.47 -7.02
N ILE A 60 10.73 -2.55 -8.32
CA ILE A 60 11.47 -3.35 -9.30
C ILE A 60 12.91 -2.85 -9.44
N VAL A 61 13.10 -1.53 -9.61
CA VAL A 61 14.43 -0.92 -9.77
C VAL A 61 15.30 -1.17 -8.54
N VAL A 62 14.75 -0.97 -7.34
CA VAL A 62 15.44 -1.24 -6.07
C VAL A 62 15.80 -2.71 -5.95
N PHE A 63 14.91 -3.62 -6.32
CA PHE A 63 15.15 -5.06 -6.27
C PHE A 63 16.27 -5.49 -7.23
N ILE A 64 16.23 -5.02 -8.48
CA ILE A 64 17.28 -5.28 -9.48
C ILE A 64 18.62 -4.73 -8.96
N ALA A 65 18.67 -3.46 -8.55
CA ALA A 65 19.88 -2.87 -8.02
C ALA A 65 20.42 -3.64 -6.81
N ALA A 66 19.53 -4.09 -5.91
CA ALA A 66 19.93 -4.87 -4.76
C ALA A 66 20.59 -6.21 -5.16
N ILE A 67 20.01 -6.92 -6.13
CA ILE A 67 20.59 -8.17 -6.64
C ILE A 67 21.89 -7.91 -7.39
N THR A 68 21.96 -6.90 -8.26
CA THR A 68 23.15 -6.63 -9.07
C THR A 68 24.33 -6.16 -8.22
N LEU A 69 24.08 -5.33 -7.20
CA LEU A 69 25.13 -4.74 -6.37
C LEU A 69 25.50 -5.62 -5.17
N PHE A 70 24.55 -6.34 -4.59
CA PHE A 70 24.75 -7.11 -3.35
C PHE A 70 24.50 -8.62 -3.50
N GLY A 71 23.95 -9.07 -4.62
CA GLY A 71 23.89 -10.48 -4.96
C GLY A 71 25.30 -10.98 -5.25
N LYS A 72 26.01 -11.37 -4.21
CA LYS A 72 27.31 -12.05 -4.31
C LYS A 72 27.19 -13.17 -5.34
N GLY A 73 27.89 -13.01 -6.47
CA GLY A 73 28.20 -14.12 -7.35
C GLY A 73 28.90 -15.19 -6.51
N LYS A 74 28.30 -16.38 -6.44
CA LYS A 74 29.09 -17.59 -6.24
C LYS A 74 29.81 -17.88 -7.55
#